data_AF-A0AAE3GJQ6-F1
#
_entry.id   AF-A0AAE3GJQ6-F1
#
_cell.length_a   1.000
_cell.length_b   1.000
_cell.length_c   1.000
_cell.angle_alpha   90.00
_cell.angle_beta   90.00
_cell.angle_gamma   90.00
#
_symmetry.space_group_name_H-M   'P 1'
#
loop_
_entity.id
_entity.type
_entity.pdbx_description
1 polymer ?
#
loop_
_entity_poly.entity_id
_entity_poly.type
_entity_poly.pdbx_seq_one_letter_code
_entity_poly.pdbx_strand_id
1 'polypeptide(L)'
;MTTTGALPDVVLDGTFEADADALGRHVRAGEAVLAGLPPRPERSAAQQAVADEVHHASRRLRARFLHRHVGEVYDRVTRGRVLRPRLAELAFAAAEAVPGLLPTREQIAEERRHAQAAKEGREIDQGLFFRAVLRHPEAGAHLADTMLLPTERAVALLPEFQRTGQVRLDTVHMERRAGAAHLTVCNEAHLNAEDETLIADLEVAVDLALLDEQVRVGVLRGGPMTHPRHLGRRVFSAGINLTRLHQGQISLVDFLLRRELGYLSKLAHGLLVDTDPAAWPRQRVDKPWVAAVDSFAIGGGMQLLLVFDHVIAAADAYFSLPAAQEGIVPGAANFRLSRITGPRLSRQVILSGRKIWAHEPAARLVCDEVVDPKQVDAAVEAAVVRLDNPAVAANRRMLNLADEPRDAFRAYLAEFAAEQALRLYGTDVLDKVGRSWAR
;
A
#
# COMPACT_ATOMS: atom_id res chain seq x y z
N MET A 1 -10.88 30.12 -32.71
CA MET A 1 -12.13 29.89 -31.94
C MET A 1 -11.73 29.76 -30.49
N THR A 2 -12.15 30.72 -29.66
CA THR A 2 -11.96 30.72 -28.20
C THR A 2 -12.84 29.64 -27.60
N THR A 3 -12.31 28.42 -27.45
CA THR A 3 -12.95 27.34 -26.70
C THR A 3 -12.94 27.73 -25.22
N THR A 4 -14.05 28.28 -24.74
CA THR A 4 -14.34 28.37 -23.32
C THR A 4 -14.39 26.94 -22.76
N GLY A 5 -13.34 26.52 -22.04
CA GLY A 5 -13.20 25.19 -21.43
C GLY A 5 -14.19 24.87 -20.30
N ALA A 6 -15.29 25.62 -20.20
CA ALA A 6 -16.30 25.42 -19.18
C ALA A 6 -17.22 24.26 -19.59
N LEU A 7 -17.04 23.11 -18.96
CA LEU A 7 -18.02 22.03 -19.02
C LEU A 7 -19.28 22.46 -18.26
N PRO A 8 -20.49 22.19 -18.78
CA PRO A 8 -21.72 22.50 -18.07
C PRO A 8 -21.77 21.74 -16.74
N ASP A 9 -22.23 22.40 -15.68
CA ASP A 9 -22.52 21.72 -14.43
C ASP A 9 -23.68 20.76 -14.65
N VAL A 10 -23.52 19.54 -14.14
CA VAL A 10 -24.48 18.46 -14.31
C VAL A 10 -25.19 18.26 -12.99
N VAL A 11 -26.51 18.33 -12.99
CA VAL A 11 -27.33 17.93 -11.85
C VAL A 11 -27.60 16.44 -11.95
N LEU A 12 -27.44 15.72 -10.84
CA LEU A 12 -27.74 14.30 -10.74
C LEU A 12 -29.21 14.15 -10.30
N ASP A 13 -30.03 13.51 -11.13
CA ASP A 13 -31.47 13.33 -10.94
C ASP A 13 -31.81 12.25 -9.91
N GLY A 14 -30.83 11.38 -9.64
CA GLY A 14 -30.84 10.48 -8.53
C GLY A 14 -31.18 9.03 -8.82
N THR A 15 -31.54 8.69 -10.06
CA THR A 15 -31.58 7.29 -10.51
C THR A 15 -30.20 6.88 -11.00
N PHE A 16 -29.80 5.63 -10.74
CA PHE A 16 -28.46 5.19 -11.11
C PHE A 16 -28.17 5.34 -12.61
N GLU A 17 -29.08 4.87 -13.47
CA GLU A 17 -28.86 4.84 -14.92
C GLU A 17 -28.72 6.25 -15.50
N ALA A 18 -29.62 7.16 -15.12
CA ALA A 18 -29.58 8.51 -15.65
C ALA A 18 -28.40 9.32 -15.11
N ASP A 19 -28.02 9.12 -13.85
CA ASP A 19 -26.82 9.71 -13.25
C ASP A 19 -25.53 9.17 -13.88
N ALA A 20 -25.47 7.87 -14.16
CA ALA A 20 -24.35 7.22 -14.84
C ALA A 20 -24.20 7.73 -16.27
N ASP A 21 -25.31 7.85 -17.00
CA ASP A 21 -25.35 8.42 -18.35
C ASP A 21 -24.92 9.89 -18.35
N ALA A 22 -25.37 10.67 -17.37
CA ALA A 22 -25.02 12.08 -17.24
C ALA A 22 -23.51 12.27 -16.94
N LEU A 23 -22.96 11.46 -16.02
CA LEU A 23 -21.52 11.39 -15.76
C LEU A 23 -20.75 11.03 -17.02
N GLY A 24 -21.16 9.97 -17.72
CA GLY A 24 -20.49 9.51 -18.93
C GLY A 24 -20.48 10.56 -20.04
N ARG A 25 -21.60 11.27 -20.26
CA ARG A 25 -21.65 12.39 -21.23
C ARG A 25 -20.72 13.53 -20.85
N HIS A 26 -20.72 13.93 -19.58
CA HIS A 26 -19.85 15.02 -19.09
C HIS A 26 -18.37 14.68 -19.27
N VAL A 27 -17.95 13.49 -18.84
CA VAL A 27 -16.56 13.06 -18.93
C VAL A 27 -16.13 12.90 -20.38
N ARG A 28 -16.97 12.33 -21.27
CA ARG A 28 -16.65 12.27 -22.71
C ARG A 28 -16.44 13.65 -23.33
N ALA A 29 -17.25 14.65 -22.96
CA ALA A 29 -17.06 16.01 -23.40
C ALA A 29 -15.74 16.60 -22.87
N GLY A 30 -15.39 16.33 -21.61
CA GLY A 30 -14.11 16.72 -21.03
C GLY A 30 -12.91 16.09 -21.73
N GLU A 31 -12.95 14.77 -22.00
CA GLU A 31 -11.89 14.07 -22.73
C GLU A 31 -11.71 14.62 -24.15
N ALA A 32 -12.78 15.04 -24.82
CA ALA A 32 -12.68 15.69 -26.13
C ALA A 32 -11.96 17.05 -26.04
N VAL A 33 -12.15 17.81 -24.96
CA VAL A 33 -11.38 19.04 -24.70
C VAL A 33 -9.92 18.72 -24.44
N LEU A 34 -9.62 17.74 -23.57
CA LEU A 34 -8.25 17.35 -23.23
C LEU A 34 -7.48 16.83 -24.46
N ALA A 35 -8.12 16.04 -25.32
CA ALA A 35 -7.52 15.53 -26.56
C ALA A 35 -7.17 16.64 -27.56
N GLY A 36 -7.79 17.81 -27.46
CA GLY A 36 -7.47 18.99 -28.25
C GLY A 36 -6.31 19.84 -27.72
N LEU A 37 -5.80 19.53 -26.51
CA LEU A 37 -4.66 20.22 -25.91
C LEU A 37 -3.34 19.51 -26.26
N PRO A 38 -2.21 20.24 -26.32
CA PRO A 38 -0.89 19.62 -26.38
C PRO A 38 -0.66 18.67 -25.19
N PRO A 39 0.32 17.75 -25.29
CA PRO A 39 0.82 16.99 -24.15
C PRO A 39 1.13 17.92 -22.97
N ARG A 40 0.88 17.45 -21.73
CA ARG A 40 1.02 18.28 -20.52
C ARG A 40 2.32 19.11 -20.45
N PRO A 41 3.51 18.56 -20.77
CA PRO A 41 4.77 19.33 -20.73
C PRO A 41 4.82 20.52 -21.71
N GLU A 42 3.99 20.51 -22.75
CA GLU A 42 3.98 21.50 -23.84
C GLU A 42 2.86 22.54 -23.67
N ARG A 43 2.02 22.41 -22.64
CA ARG A 43 0.90 23.33 -22.40
C ARG A 43 1.41 24.68 -21.88
N SER A 44 0.90 25.75 -22.48
CA SER A 44 0.95 27.09 -21.88
C SER A 44 0.14 27.13 -20.57
N ALA A 45 0.40 28.13 -19.72
CA ALA A 45 -0.36 28.31 -18.48
C ALA A 45 -1.89 28.39 -18.70
N ALA A 46 -2.33 29.01 -19.81
CA ALA A 46 -3.74 29.09 -20.17
C ALA A 46 -4.31 27.72 -20.58
N GLN A 47 -3.56 26.93 -21.35
CA GLN A 47 -3.96 25.56 -21.72
C GLN A 47 -4.00 24.63 -20.50
N GLN A 48 -3.03 24.76 -19.60
CA GLN A 48 -3.03 23.98 -18.35
C GLN A 48 -4.23 24.36 -17.47
N ALA A 49 -4.57 25.65 -17.34
CA ALA A 49 -5.74 26.08 -16.59
C ALA A 49 -7.06 25.50 -17.17
N VAL A 50 -7.15 25.37 -18.50
CA VAL A 50 -8.29 24.69 -19.15
C VAL A 50 -8.33 23.21 -18.78
N ALA A 51 -7.20 22.50 -18.85
CA ALA A 51 -7.13 21.10 -18.45
C ALA A 51 -7.50 20.89 -16.98
N ASP A 52 -6.99 21.77 -16.10
CA ASP A 52 -7.26 21.71 -14.66
C ASP A 52 -8.76 21.88 -14.38
N GLU A 53 -9.45 22.84 -15.01
CA GLU A 53 -10.89 23.01 -14.81
C GLU A 53 -11.69 21.80 -15.31
N VAL A 54 -11.33 21.22 -16.47
CA VAL A 54 -11.96 19.99 -16.99
C VAL A 54 -11.81 18.83 -16.00
N HIS A 55 -10.60 18.62 -15.48
CA HIS A 55 -10.32 17.59 -14.49
C HIS A 55 -11.06 17.85 -13.18
N HIS A 56 -11.07 19.09 -12.69
CA HIS A 56 -11.77 19.45 -11.46
C HIS A 56 -13.28 19.28 -11.58
N ALA A 57 -13.90 19.72 -12.68
CA ALA A 57 -15.32 19.53 -12.95
C ALA A 57 -15.69 18.04 -12.98
N SER A 58 -14.90 17.23 -13.71
CA SER A 58 -15.10 15.78 -13.80
C SER A 58 -14.97 15.10 -12.44
N ARG A 59 -13.93 15.43 -11.66
CA ARG A 59 -13.70 14.89 -10.31
C ARG A 59 -14.80 15.28 -9.32
N ARG A 60 -15.30 16.53 -9.38
CA ARG A 60 -16.46 16.97 -8.56
C ARG A 60 -17.70 16.14 -8.89
N LEU A 61 -17.97 15.89 -10.17
CA LEU A 61 -19.11 15.08 -10.59
C LEU A 61 -18.95 13.61 -10.18
N ARG A 62 -17.75 13.02 -10.35
CA ARG A 62 -17.42 11.66 -9.86
C ARG A 62 -17.66 11.54 -8.36
N ALA A 63 -17.19 12.49 -7.56
CA ALA A 63 -17.37 12.48 -6.11
C ALA A 63 -18.85 12.53 -5.71
N ARG A 64 -19.65 13.37 -6.37
CA ARG A 64 -21.11 13.44 -6.15
C ARG A 64 -21.82 12.15 -6.56
N PHE A 65 -21.44 11.58 -7.70
CA PHE A 65 -21.98 10.29 -8.17
C PHE A 65 -21.67 9.17 -7.17
N LEU A 66 -20.41 9.04 -6.76
CA LEU A 66 -19.96 8.03 -5.80
C LEU A 66 -20.63 8.18 -4.43
N HIS A 67 -20.81 9.42 -3.96
CA HIS A 67 -21.51 9.67 -2.70
C HIS A 67 -22.93 9.07 -2.69
N ARG A 68 -23.60 9.08 -3.84
CA ARG A 68 -24.95 8.56 -3.98
C ARG A 68 -25.01 7.08 -4.32
N HIS A 69 -24.11 6.61 -5.18
CA HIS A 69 -24.28 5.35 -5.90
C HIS A 69 -23.17 4.32 -5.68
N VAL A 70 -22.17 4.57 -4.83
CA VAL A 70 -21.04 3.63 -4.68
C VAL A 70 -21.48 2.22 -4.27
N GLY A 71 -22.52 2.08 -3.44
CA GLY A 71 -23.07 0.78 -3.07
C GLY A 71 -23.60 0.01 -4.29
N GLU A 72 -24.37 0.68 -5.15
CA GLU A 72 -24.90 0.07 -6.38
C GLU A 72 -23.81 -0.21 -7.42
N VAL A 73 -22.82 0.68 -7.60
CA VAL A 73 -21.64 0.41 -8.45
C VAL A 73 -20.95 -0.86 -7.95
N TYR A 74 -20.70 -0.95 -6.65
CA TYR A 74 -20.00 -2.07 -6.04
C TYR A 74 -20.79 -3.37 -6.19
N ASP A 75 -22.10 -3.35 -5.93
CA ASP A 75 -22.95 -4.54 -6.06
C ASP A 75 -23.07 -4.99 -7.53
N ARG A 76 -23.10 -4.09 -8.51
CA ARG A 76 -23.07 -4.48 -9.93
C ARG A 76 -21.78 -5.20 -10.31
N VAL A 77 -20.61 -4.65 -9.94
CA VAL A 77 -19.30 -5.23 -10.31
C VAL A 77 -18.97 -6.49 -9.51
N THR A 78 -19.50 -6.62 -8.29
CA THR A 78 -19.29 -7.80 -7.44
C THR A 78 -20.45 -8.81 -7.49
N ARG A 79 -21.49 -8.56 -8.29
CA ARG A 79 -22.73 -9.36 -8.33
C ARG A 79 -23.36 -9.54 -6.95
N GLY A 80 -23.59 -8.43 -6.25
CA GLY A 80 -24.10 -8.42 -4.87
C GLY A 80 -23.10 -9.05 -3.90
N ARG A 81 -21.82 -8.69 -4.00
CA ARG A 81 -20.73 -9.19 -3.12
C ARG A 81 -20.50 -10.70 -3.18
N VAL A 82 -20.81 -11.32 -4.31
CA VAL A 82 -20.48 -12.73 -4.58
C VAL A 82 -19.07 -12.85 -5.14
N LEU A 83 -18.70 -11.97 -6.08
CA LEU A 83 -17.36 -11.90 -6.63
C LEU A 83 -16.44 -11.09 -5.72
N ARG A 84 -15.17 -11.50 -5.63
CA ARG A 84 -14.14 -10.89 -4.79
C ARG A 84 -12.97 -10.36 -5.63
N PRO A 85 -13.19 -9.40 -6.56
CA PRO A 85 -12.10 -8.80 -7.30
C PRO A 85 -11.16 -8.05 -6.35
N ARG A 86 -9.85 -8.20 -6.54
CA ARG A 86 -8.87 -7.38 -5.81
C ARG A 86 -8.89 -5.96 -6.37
N LEU A 87 -8.05 -5.08 -5.81
CA LEU A 87 -8.12 -3.64 -6.07
C LEU A 87 -8.10 -3.28 -7.57
N ALA A 88 -7.12 -3.80 -8.32
CA ALA A 88 -6.99 -3.48 -9.73
C ALA A 88 -8.19 -3.97 -10.55
N GLU A 89 -8.60 -5.23 -10.37
CA GLU A 89 -9.75 -5.80 -11.07
C GLU A 89 -11.04 -5.05 -10.73
N LEU A 90 -11.21 -4.66 -9.46
CA LEU A 90 -12.37 -3.89 -9.02
C LEU A 90 -12.42 -2.51 -9.70
N ALA A 91 -11.29 -1.80 -9.75
CA ALA A 91 -11.23 -0.48 -10.38
C ALA A 91 -11.56 -0.55 -11.87
N PHE A 92 -11.01 -1.53 -12.59
CA PHE A 92 -11.27 -1.69 -14.02
C PHE A 92 -12.70 -2.19 -14.30
N ALA A 93 -13.23 -3.13 -13.51
CA ALA A 93 -14.62 -3.55 -13.63
C ALA A 93 -15.60 -2.39 -13.38
N ALA A 94 -15.28 -1.48 -12.44
CA ALA A 94 -16.08 -0.28 -12.20
C ALA A 94 -15.96 0.74 -13.35
N ALA A 95 -14.80 0.86 -13.99
CA ALA A 95 -14.61 1.68 -15.19
C ALA A 95 -15.46 1.17 -16.37
N GLU A 96 -15.55 -0.15 -16.53
CA GLU A 96 -16.38 -0.80 -17.56
C GLU A 96 -17.87 -0.67 -17.27
N ALA A 97 -18.28 -0.87 -16.01
CA ALA A 97 -19.69 -0.80 -15.60
C ALA A 97 -20.26 0.62 -15.65
N VAL A 98 -19.44 1.65 -15.39
CA VAL A 98 -19.85 3.05 -15.44
C VAL A 98 -18.81 3.86 -16.24
N PRO A 99 -18.95 3.94 -17.57
CA PRO A 99 -18.00 4.66 -18.42
C PRO A 99 -17.79 6.11 -17.98
N GLY A 100 -16.54 6.49 -17.74
CA GLY A 100 -16.14 7.82 -17.28
C GLY A 100 -15.99 7.97 -15.77
N LEU A 101 -16.48 7.00 -14.98
CA LEU A 101 -16.30 6.99 -13.53
C LEU A 101 -14.83 6.86 -13.13
N LEU A 102 -14.12 5.96 -13.80
CA LEU A 102 -12.72 5.62 -13.56
C LEU A 102 -11.95 5.55 -14.87
N PRO A 103 -10.61 5.72 -14.83
CA PRO A 103 -9.77 5.49 -15.99
C PRO A 103 -9.79 4.02 -16.42
N THR A 104 -9.79 3.81 -17.72
CA THR A 104 -9.67 2.49 -18.36
C THR A 104 -8.25 1.92 -18.19
N ARG A 105 -8.08 0.63 -18.49
CA ARG A 105 -6.76 -0.02 -18.50
C ARG A 105 -5.81 0.69 -19.45
N GLU A 106 -6.30 1.09 -20.61
CA GLU A 106 -5.56 1.78 -21.66
C GLU A 106 -5.10 3.17 -21.18
N GLN A 107 -5.98 3.92 -20.51
CA GLN A 107 -5.65 5.23 -19.95
C GLN A 107 -4.59 5.14 -18.84
N ILE A 108 -4.68 4.13 -17.97
CA ILE A 108 -3.65 3.89 -16.94
C ILE A 108 -2.32 3.43 -17.57
N ALA A 109 -2.38 2.57 -18.59
CA ALA A 109 -1.19 2.12 -19.30
C ALA A 109 -0.49 3.28 -20.03
N GLU A 110 -1.26 4.22 -20.59
CA GLU A 110 -0.73 5.43 -21.20
C GLU A 110 -0.10 6.36 -20.15
N GLU A 111 -0.77 6.64 -19.03
CA GLU A 111 -0.20 7.43 -17.92
C GLU A 111 1.15 6.89 -17.44
N ARG A 112 1.29 5.55 -17.37
CA ARG A 112 2.52 4.87 -16.94
C ARG A 112 3.72 5.06 -17.88
N ARG A 113 3.50 5.53 -19.12
CA ARG A 113 4.58 5.85 -20.06
C ARG A 113 5.23 7.21 -19.78
N HIS A 114 4.58 8.04 -18.97
CA HIS A 114 5.00 9.40 -18.69
C HIS A 114 5.66 9.51 -17.32
N ALA A 115 6.68 10.36 -17.21
CA ALA A 115 7.21 10.78 -15.92
C ALA A 115 6.07 11.39 -15.08
N GLN A 116 6.17 11.29 -13.75
CA GLN A 116 5.08 11.63 -12.84
C GLN A 116 4.56 13.07 -13.03
N ALA A 117 5.45 14.02 -13.38
CA ALA A 117 5.09 15.42 -13.65
C ALA A 117 4.34 15.66 -14.97
N ALA A 118 4.43 14.72 -15.92
CA ALA A 118 3.81 14.81 -17.24
C ALA A 118 2.45 14.09 -17.30
N LYS A 119 2.07 13.36 -16.25
CA LYS A 119 0.79 12.64 -16.15
C LYS A 119 -0.43 13.56 -16.08
N GLU A 120 -1.62 13.10 -16.43
CA GLU A 120 -2.89 13.83 -16.26
C GLU A 120 -3.47 13.73 -14.83
N GLY A 121 -2.98 12.79 -14.03
CA GLY A 121 -3.49 12.59 -12.67
C GLY A 121 -4.71 11.70 -12.61
N ARG A 122 -4.83 10.72 -13.52
CA ARG A 122 -6.01 9.84 -13.60
C ARG A 122 -6.16 8.92 -12.40
N GLU A 123 -5.07 8.61 -11.68
CA GLU A 123 -5.15 7.81 -10.45
C GLU A 123 -5.87 8.57 -9.31
N ILE A 124 -6.04 9.90 -9.41
CA ILE A 124 -6.90 10.67 -8.48
C ILE A 124 -8.34 10.15 -8.51
N ASP A 125 -8.84 9.76 -9.69
CA ASP A 125 -10.19 9.24 -9.83
C ASP A 125 -10.33 7.88 -9.14
N GLN A 126 -9.30 7.03 -9.21
CA GLN A 126 -9.23 5.78 -8.44
C GLN A 126 -9.20 6.05 -6.93
N GLY A 127 -8.46 7.06 -6.47
CA GLY A 127 -8.46 7.49 -5.07
C GLY A 127 -9.85 7.91 -4.57
N LEU A 128 -10.60 8.66 -5.36
CA LEU A 128 -11.99 9.03 -5.04
C LEU A 128 -12.92 7.81 -4.94
N PHE A 129 -12.78 6.86 -5.86
CA PHE A 129 -13.53 5.61 -5.84
C PHE A 129 -13.22 4.78 -4.59
N PHE A 130 -11.94 4.49 -4.31
CA PHE A 130 -11.58 3.69 -3.15
C PHE A 130 -11.93 4.38 -1.83
N ARG A 131 -11.87 5.71 -1.76
CA ARG A 131 -12.43 6.46 -0.62
C ARG A 131 -13.91 6.17 -0.44
N ALA A 132 -14.71 6.24 -1.49
CA ALA A 132 -16.15 5.98 -1.40
C ALA A 132 -16.45 4.52 -1.01
N VAL A 133 -15.74 3.56 -1.62
CA VAL A 133 -15.91 2.12 -1.35
C VAL A 133 -15.56 1.80 0.10
N LEU A 134 -14.41 2.26 0.60
CA LEU A 134 -13.96 1.96 1.96
C LEU A 134 -14.82 2.67 3.03
N ARG A 135 -15.42 3.83 2.71
CA ARG A 135 -16.40 4.50 3.59
C ARG A 135 -17.73 3.77 3.66
N HIS A 136 -18.13 3.07 2.60
CA HIS A 136 -19.38 2.32 2.58
C HIS A 136 -19.25 1.09 3.50
N PRO A 137 -20.12 0.89 4.51
CA PRO A 137 -19.93 -0.15 5.53
C PRO A 137 -19.77 -1.56 4.95
N GLU A 138 -20.69 -1.95 4.06
CA GLU A 138 -20.73 -3.31 3.52
C GLU A 138 -19.67 -3.55 2.43
N ALA A 139 -19.64 -2.69 1.39
CA ALA A 139 -18.64 -2.76 0.33
C ALA A 139 -17.20 -2.63 0.85
N GLY A 140 -16.97 -1.72 1.80
CA GLY A 140 -15.66 -1.51 2.40
C GLY A 140 -15.19 -2.70 3.24
N ALA A 141 -16.07 -3.30 4.05
CA ALA A 141 -15.76 -4.53 4.77
C ALA A 141 -15.47 -5.70 3.80
N HIS A 142 -16.30 -5.85 2.76
CA HIS A 142 -16.13 -6.88 1.76
C HIS A 142 -14.81 -6.75 0.98
N LEU A 143 -14.43 -5.53 0.57
CA LEU A 143 -13.14 -5.28 -0.08
C LEU A 143 -11.96 -5.56 0.85
N ALA A 144 -12.04 -5.12 2.12
CA ALA A 144 -10.99 -5.39 3.09
C ALA A 144 -10.80 -6.91 3.30
N ASP A 145 -11.88 -7.67 3.45
CA ASP A 145 -11.84 -9.13 3.54
C ASP A 145 -11.28 -9.78 2.26
N THR A 146 -11.68 -9.27 1.09
CA THR A 146 -11.17 -9.75 -0.20
C THR A 146 -9.65 -9.60 -0.31
N MET A 147 -9.10 -8.49 0.19
CA MET A 147 -7.65 -8.27 0.17
C MET A 147 -6.88 -9.18 1.13
N LEU A 148 -7.54 -9.72 2.16
CA LEU A 148 -6.98 -10.73 3.07
C LEU A 148 -7.01 -12.16 2.51
N LEU A 149 -7.67 -12.42 1.38
CA LEU A 149 -7.59 -13.71 0.72
C LEU A 149 -6.16 -13.99 0.21
N PRO A 150 -5.75 -15.26 0.13
CA PRO A 150 -4.48 -15.64 -0.49
C PRO A 150 -4.45 -15.21 -1.95
N THR A 151 -3.28 -14.76 -2.39
CA THR A 151 -3.01 -14.48 -3.80
C THR A 151 -2.95 -15.79 -4.58
N GLU A 152 -3.41 -15.75 -5.84
CA GLU A 152 -3.37 -16.91 -6.74
C GLU A 152 -1.95 -17.46 -6.90
N ARG A 153 -0.95 -16.57 -6.97
CA ARG A 153 0.48 -16.94 -7.06
C ARG A 153 0.95 -17.70 -5.81
N ALA A 154 0.51 -17.32 -4.61
CA ALA A 154 0.84 -18.06 -3.39
C ALA A 154 0.17 -19.44 -3.36
N VAL A 155 -1.11 -19.52 -3.75
CA VAL A 155 -1.83 -20.81 -3.84
C VAL A 155 -1.12 -21.76 -4.81
N ALA A 156 -0.68 -21.26 -5.97
CA ALA A 156 0.05 -22.05 -6.96
C ALA A 156 1.41 -22.54 -6.46
N LEU A 157 2.12 -21.74 -5.66
CA LEU A 157 3.45 -22.06 -5.13
C LEU A 157 3.42 -22.89 -3.84
N LEU A 158 2.27 -22.94 -3.14
CA LEU A 158 2.14 -23.59 -1.84
C LEU A 158 2.56 -25.06 -1.84
N PRO A 159 2.15 -25.93 -2.79
CA PRO A 159 2.54 -27.34 -2.78
C PRO A 159 4.06 -27.53 -2.89
N GLU A 160 4.72 -26.71 -3.71
CA GLU A 160 6.18 -26.75 -3.84
C GLU A 160 6.85 -26.28 -2.55
N PHE A 161 6.43 -25.16 -1.99
CA PHE A 161 6.96 -24.63 -0.73
C PHE A 161 6.75 -25.60 0.44
N GLN A 162 5.61 -26.28 0.53
CA GLN A 162 5.36 -27.31 1.54
C GLN A 162 6.34 -28.47 1.42
N ARG A 163 6.68 -28.88 0.19
CA ARG A 163 7.62 -29.97 -0.10
C ARG A 163 9.08 -29.60 0.15
N THR A 164 9.52 -28.43 -0.31
CA THR A 164 10.94 -28.02 -0.30
C THR A 164 11.32 -27.22 0.94
N GLY A 165 10.35 -26.53 1.55
CA GLY A 165 10.61 -25.50 2.54
C GLY A 165 11.26 -24.25 1.95
N GLN A 166 11.34 -24.09 0.63
CA GLN A 166 12.07 -22.98 0.00
C GLN A 166 11.31 -22.44 -1.20
N VAL A 167 11.29 -21.11 -1.35
CA VAL A 167 10.80 -20.42 -2.55
C VAL A 167 11.67 -19.20 -2.83
N ARG A 168 12.02 -19.00 -4.11
CA ARG A 168 12.77 -17.85 -4.57
C ARG A 168 11.91 -17.05 -5.55
N LEU A 169 11.55 -15.85 -5.12
CA LEU A 169 10.86 -14.84 -5.93
C LEU A 169 11.90 -13.85 -6.48
N ASP A 170 11.45 -12.83 -7.20
CA ASP A 170 12.34 -11.89 -7.88
C ASP A 170 13.14 -11.05 -6.87
N THR A 171 12.49 -10.68 -5.76
CA THR A 171 13.03 -9.76 -4.74
C THR A 171 12.95 -10.32 -3.32
N VAL A 172 12.37 -11.50 -3.12
CA VAL A 172 12.26 -12.17 -1.82
C VAL A 172 12.68 -13.63 -1.92
N HIS A 173 13.60 -14.04 -1.05
CA HIS A 173 13.93 -15.44 -0.83
C HIS A 173 13.34 -15.89 0.49
N MET A 174 12.61 -17.00 0.50
CA MET A 174 11.95 -17.52 1.69
C MET A 174 12.37 -18.97 1.96
N GLU A 175 12.70 -19.26 3.22
CA GLU A 175 13.09 -20.58 3.70
C GLU A 175 12.37 -20.94 5.00
N ARG A 176 11.84 -22.15 5.10
CA ARG A 176 11.29 -22.74 6.32
C ARG A 176 12.39 -23.47 7.07
N ARG A 177 12.73 -23.00 8.28
CA ARG A 177 13.69 -23.66 9.17
C ARG A 177 13.21 -23.60 10.61
N ALA A 178 13.37 -24.70 11.35
CA ALA A 178 12.92 -24.82 12.74
C ALA A 178 11.45 -24.41 12.99
N GLY A 179 10.59 -24.51 11.98
CA GLY A 179 9.19 -24.06 12.06
C GLY A 179 8.98 -22.56 11.92
N ALA A 180 10.00 -21.79 11.55
CA ALA A 180 9.87 -20.40 11.14
C ALA A 180 10.02 -20.25 9.63
N ALA A 181 9.29 -19.29 9.05
CA ALA A 181 9.46 -18.84 7.68
C ALA A 181 10.37 -17.60 7.65
N HIS A 182 11.59 -17.75 7.15
CA HIS A 182 12.55 -16.65 7.03
C HIS A 182 12.46 -16.02 5.65
N LEU A 183 11.83 -14.85 5.58
CA LEU A 183 11.73 -14.00 4.40
C LEU A 183 12.93 -13.05 4.38
N THR A 184 13.78 -13.21 3.37
CA THR A 184 14.91 -12.33 3.10
C THR A 184 14.61 -11.46 1.90
N VAL A 185 14.59 -10.13 2.08
CA VAL A 185 14.42 -9.18 0.99
C VAL A 185 15.76 -8.94 0.29
N CYS A 186 15.81 -9.20 -1.01
CA CYS A 186 17.02 -9.23 -1.84
C CYS A 186 16.91 -8.33 -3.09
N ASN A 187 16.43 -7.09 -2.94
CA ASN A 187 16.61 -6.06 -3.98
C ASN A 187 17.96 -5.34 -3.73
N GLU A 188 19.03 -6.11 -3.90
CA GLU A 188 20.38 -5.85 -3.39
C GLU A 188 21.06 -4.61 -4.01
N ALA A 189 20.72 -4.30 -5.27
CA ALA A 189 21.25 -3.15 -5.99
C ALA A 189 20.61 -1.82 -5.53
N HIS A 190 19.41 -1.88 -4.92
CA HIS A 190 18.61 -0.71 -4.57
C HIS A 190 18.33 -0.61 -3.07
N LEU A 191 19.14 -1.26 -2.22
CA LEU A 191 19.01 -1.17 -0.76
C LEU A 191 17.60 -1.55 -0.27
N ASN A 192 16.98 -2.53 -0.93
CA ASN A 192 15.59 -2.92 -0.66
C ASN A 192 14.58 -1.78 -0.78
N ALA A 193 14.79 -0.89 -1.76
CA ALA A 193 13.80 0.09 -2.16
C ALA A 193 12.54 -0.60 -2.71
N GLU A 194 11.38 -0.15 -2.24
CA GLU A 194 10.08 -0.74 -2.55
C GLU A 194 9.56 -0.26 -3.90
N ASP A 195 9.19 -1.22 -4.76
CA ASP A 195 8.40 -1.05 -5.97
C ASP A 195 7.32 -2.15 -6.06
N GLU A 196 6.51 -2.13 -7.12
CA GLU A 196 5.39 -3.06 -7.30
C GLU A 196 5.81 -4.54 -7.26
N THR A 197 7.01 -4.86 -7.77
CA THR A 197 7.55 -6.23 -7.74
C THR A 197 7.80 -6.66 -6.30
N LEU A 198 8.47 -5.83 -5.50
CA LEU A 198 8.72 -6.15 -4.09
C LEU A 198 7.42 -6.30 -3.29
N ILE A 199 6.43 -5.44 -3.50
CA ILE A 199 5.14 -5.55 -2.81
C ILE A 199 4.42 -6.84 -3.18
N ALA A 200 4.44 -7.23 -4.46
CA ALA A 200 3.83 -8.47 -4.91
C ALA A 200 4.53 -9.71 -4.33
N ASP A 201 5.86 -9.72 -4.30
CA ASP A 201 6.64 -10.84 -3.75
C ASP A 201 6.49 -10.96 -2.23
N LEU A 202 6.48 -9.84 -1.51
CA LEU A 202 6.22 -9.84 -0.06
C LEU A 202 4.82 -10.39 0.25
N GLU A 203 3.82 -10.02 -0.54
CA GLU A 203 2.46 -10.54 -0.36
C GLU A 203 2.39 -12.06 -0.58
N VAL A 204 3.04 -12.57 -1.63
CA VAL A 204 3.13 -14.01 -1.87
C VAL A 204 3.86 -14.72 -0.72
N ALA A 205 4.98 -14.19 -0.27
CA ALA A 205 5.76 -14.80 0.81
C ALA A 205 5.02 -14.79 2.15
N VAL A 206 4.28 -13.71 2.46
CA VAL A 206 3.40 -13.64 3.65
C VAL A 206 2.26 -14.65 3.55
N ASP A 207 1.62 -14.78 2.39
CA ASP A 207 0.57 -15.77 2.16
C ASP A 207 1.10 -17.20 2.38
N LEU A 208 2.25 -17.53 1.78
CA LEU A 208 2.88 -18.85 1.95
C LEU A 208 3.22 -19.12 3.43
N ALA A 209 3.77 -18.13 4.13
CA ALA A 209 4.07 -18.25 5.56
C ALA A 209 2.82 -18.53 6.38
N LEU A 210 1.69 -17.90 6.06
CA LEU A 210 0.42 -18.06 6.79
C LEU A 210 -0.28 -19.38 6.43
N LEU A 211 -0.27 -19.77 5.15
CA LEU A 211 -0.91 -20.99 4.64
C LEU A 211 -0.21 -22.29 5.07
N ASP A 212 1.11 -22.29 5.18
CA ASP A 212 1.86 -23.51 5.51
C ASP A 212 1.76 -23.86 7.00
N GLU A 213 1.06 -24.94 7.34
CA GLU A 213 0.86 -25.42 8.70
C GLU A 213 2.17 -25.74 9.45
N GLN A 214 3.27 -26.01 8.74
CA GLN A 214 4.58 -26.26 9.36
C GLN A 214 5.25 -24.97 9.86
N VAL A 215 4.81 -23.81 9.37
CA VAL A 215 5.29 -22.50 9.82
C VAL A 215 4.46 -22.07 11.03
N ARG A 216 5.16 -21.68 12.09
CA ARG A 216 4.59 -21.20 13.37
C ARG A 216 4.98 -19.76 13.68
N VAL A 217 6.12 -19.30 13.17
CA VAL A 217 6.61 -17.91 13.30
C VAL A 217 7.09 -17.40 11.94
N GLY A 218 6.80 -16.15 11.59
CA GLY A 218 7.39 -15.50 10.42
C GLY A 218 8.58 -14.61 10.81
N VAL A 219 9.58 -14.52 9.95
CA VAL A 219 10.75 -13.64 10.15
C VAL A 219 10.97 -12.83 8.87
N LEU A 220 11.11 -11.51 8.99
CA LEU A 220 11.47 -10.63 7.88
C LEU A 220 12.83 -9.97 8.14
N ARG A 221 13.75 -10.07 7.18
CA ARG A 221 15.08 -9.45 7.26
C ARG A 221 15.59 -9.01 5.89
N GLY A 222 16.44 -7.98 5.88
CA GLY A 222 17.16 -7.59 4.67
C GLY A 222 18.33 -8.52 4.34
N GLY A 223 18.51 -8.84 3.06
CA GLY A 223 19.68 -9.55 2.53
C GLY A 223 20.96 -8.71 2.55
N PRO A 224 22.13 -9.32 2.28
CA PRO A 224 23.38 -8.59 2.04
C PRO A 224 23.31 -7.81 0.71
N MET A 225 23.86 -6.60 0.67
CA MET A 225 23.75 -5.71 -0.49
C MET A 225 24.92 -5.85 -1.47
N THR A 226 24.65 -5.59 -2.74
CA THR A 226 25.66 -5.49 -3.81
C THR A 226 26.00 -4.05 -4.17
N HIS A 227 25.20 -3.09 -3.73
CA HIS A 227 25.48 -1.66 -3.90
C HIS A 227 26.83 -1.27 -3.26
N PRO A 228 27.73 -0.53 -3.95
CA PRO A 228 29.10 -0.28 -3.49
C PRO A 228 29.22 0.30 -2.07
N ARG A 229 28.31 1.20 -1.68
CA ARG A 229 28.31 1.83 -0.34
C ARG A 229 27.91 0.88 0.81
N HIS A 230 27.32 -0.27 0.50
CA HIS A 230 26.81 -1.24 1.46
C HIS A 230 27.26 -2.67 1.14
N LEU A 231 28.30 -2.85 0.32
CA LEU A 231 28.72 -4.15 -0.19
C LEU A 231 28.92 -5.16 0.95
N GLY A 232 28.20 -6.28 0.89
CA GLY A 232 28.25 -7.36 1.89
C GLY A 232 27.54 -7.07 3.21
N ARG A 233 27.10 -5.83 3.47
CA ARG A 233 26.30 -5.46 4.64
C ARG A 233 24.83 -5.75 4.38
N ARG A 234 24.13 -6.23 5.40
CA ARG A 234 22.66 -6.32 5.36
C ARG A 234 22.02 -4.93 5.49
N VAL A 235 20.94 -4.72 4.76
CA VAL A 235 20.13 -3.50 4.82
C VAL A 235 18.66 -3.89 4.84
N PHE A 236 17.93 -3.45 5.86
CA PHE A 236 16.51 -3.80 5.98
C PHE A 236 15.67 -3.16 4.86
N SER A 237 15.55 -1.83 4.79
CA SER A 237 14.81 -1.16 3.71
C SER A 237 15.13 0.33 3.62
N ALA A 238 15.35 0.81 2.39
CA ALA A 238 15.52 2.21 2.05
C ALA A 238 14.20 2.97 1.78
N GLY A 239 13.05 2.34 1.97
CA GLY A 239 11.73 2.94 1.70
C GLY A 239 11.35 2.84 0.24
N ILE A 240 10.52 3.77 -0.24
CA ILE A 240 10.00 3.74 -1.60
C ILE A 240 11.08 3.97 -2.66
N ASN A 241 10.98 3.31 -3.81
CA ASN A 241 11.86 3.56 -4.94
C ASN A 241 11.56 4.94 -5.57
N LEU A 242 12.32 5.95 -5.16
CA LEU A 242 12.16 7.33 -5.63
C LEU A 242 12.42 7.50 -7.13
N THR A 243 13.22 6.61 -7.75
CA THR A 243 13.45 6.60 -9.21
C THR A 243 12.17 6.25 -9.93
N ARG A 244 11.54 5.14 -9.52
CA ARG A 244 10.28 4.66 -10.06
C ARG A 244 9.18 5.69 -9.83
N LEU A 245 9.16 6.32 -8.64
CA LEU A 245 8.21 7.39 -8.33
C LEU A 245 8.36 8.56 -9.31
N HIS A 246 9.59 9.03 -9.54
CA HIS A 246 9.86 10.10 -10.50
C HIS A 246 9.42 9.74 -11.93
N GLN A 247 9.73 8.51 -12.34
CA GLN A 247 9.39 7.97 -13.66
C GLN A 247 7.91 7.65 -13.83
N GLY A 248 7.07 7.88 -12.81
CA GLY A 248 5.64 7.63 -12.89
C GLY A 248 5.25 6.15 -12.79
N GLN A 249 6.11 5.33 -12.18
CA GLN A 249 5.98 3.88 -12.12
C GLN A 249 5.61 3.34 -10.73
N ILE A 250 5.16 4.21 -9.83
CA ILE A 250 4.55 3.82 -8.55
C ILE A 250 3.03 4.01 -8.69
N SER A 251 2.29 2.91 -8.71
CA SER A 251 0.83 2.91 -8.76
C SER A 251 0.18 3.23 -7.42
N LEU A 252 -0.84 4.07 -7.42
CA LEU A 252 -1.71 4.24 -6.27
C LEU A 252 -2.35 2.90 -5.86
N VAL A 253 -2.79 2.12 -6.84
CA VAL A 253 -3.59 0.91 -6.62
C VAL A 253 -2.71 -0.30 -6.35
N ASP A 254 -1.76 -0.57 -7.26
CA ASP A 254 -0.93 -1.78 -7.25
C ASP A 254 0.24 -1.70 -6.25
N PHE A 255 0.58 -0.50 -5.78
CA PHE A 255 1.62 -0.30 -4.78
C PHE A 255 1.06 0.27 -3.48
N LEU A 256 0.56 1.52 -3.47
CA LEU A 256 0.24 2.26 -2.23
C LEU A 256 -0.95 1.65 -1.47
N LEU A 257 -2.05 1.33 -2.16
CA LEU A 257 -3.21 0.70 -1.52
C LEU A 257 -3.00 -0.80 -1.33
N ARG A 258 -2.42 -1.49 -2.32
CA ARG A 258 -2.16 -2.93 -2.25
C ARG A 258 -1.30 -3.31 -1.06
N ARG A 259 -0.23 -2.57 -0.75
CA ARG A 259 0.63 -2.89 0.39
C ARG A 259 -0.12 -2.80 1.72
N GLU A 260 -0.95 -1.77 1.90
CA GLU A 260 -1.68 -1.52 3.14
C GLU A 260 -2.81 -2.54 3.36
N LEU A 261 -3.64 -2.77 2.34
CA LEU A 261 -4.78 -3.69 2.41
C LEU A 261 -4.39 -5.16 2.23
N GLY A 262 -3.27 -5.43 1.56
CA GLY A 262 -2.73 -6.77 1.32
C GLY A 262 -1.80 -7.20 2.45
N TYR A 263 -0.51 -7.35 2.14
CA TYR A 263 0.41 -8.05 3.05
C TYR A 263 0.60 -7.37 4.41
N LEU A 264 0.54 -6.04 4.54
CA LEU A 264 0.60 -5.38 5.85
C LEU A 264 -0.62 -5.73 6.71
N SER A 265 -1.82 -5.74 6.11
CA SER A 265 -3.03 -6.18 6.81
C SER A 265 -3.00 -7.67 7.11
N LYS A 266 -2.40 -8.51 6.26
CA LYS A 266 -2.24 -9.95 6.52
C LYS A 266 -1.25 -10.23 7.65
N LEU A 267 -0.15 -9.46 7.73
CA LEU A 267 0.78 -9.50 8.85
C LEU A 267 0.05 -9.18 10.16
N ALA A 268 -0.74 -8.10 10.19
CA ALA A 268 -1.44 -7.63 11.40
C ALA A 268 -2.67 -8.48 11.77
N HIS A 269 -3.52 -8.84 10.80
CA HIS A 269 -4.87 -9.36 11.04
C HIS A 269 -5.09 -10.80 10.56
N GLY A 270 -4.07 -11.40 9.96
CA GLY A 270 -4.12 -12.75 9.42
C GLY A 270 -4.74 -12.84 8.03
N LEU A 271 -4.57 -14.02 7.44
CA LEU A 271 -5.09 -14.40 6.14
C LEU A 271 -6.52 -14.92 6.27
N LEU A 272 -7.42 -14.49 5.40
CA LEU A 272 -8.77 -15.05 5.28
C LEU A 272 -8.70 -16.36 4.50
N VAL A 273 -9.04 -17.47 5.16
CA VAL A 273 -8.99 -18.82 4.57
C VAL A 273 -10.37 -19.44 4.34
N ASP A 274 -11.39 -18.92 5.03
CA ASP A 274 -12.78 -19.27 4.81
C ASP A 274 -13.60 -17.99 4.66
N THR A 275 -14.46 -17.95 3.64
CA THR A 275 -15.32 -16.78 3.37
C THR A 275 -16.66 -16.86 4.06
N ASP A 276 -17.03 -18.01 4.64
CA ASP A 276 -18.22 -18.16 5.46
C ASP A 276 -18.06 -17.32 6.75
N PRO A 277 -18.92 -16.33 7.02
CA PRO A 277 -18.89 -15.57 8.27
C PRO A 277 -19.16 -16.43 9.51
N ALA A 278 -19.77 -17.61 9.35
CA ALA A 278 -20.04 -18.58 10.41
C ALA A 278 -18.93 -19.63 10.57
N ALA A 279 -17.82 -19.54 9.81
CA ALA A 279 -16.72 -20.50 9.87
C ALA A 279 -16.16 -20.65 11.29
N TRP A 280 -16.22 -21.88 11.81
CA TRP A 280 -15.71 -22.27 13.13
C TRP A 280 -14.79 -23.49 13.01
N PRO A 281 -13.62 -23.53 13.68
CA PRO A 281 -13.16 -22.60 14.72
C PRO A 281 -12.44 -21.35 14.19
N ARG A 282 -12.11 -21.27 12.90
CA ARG A 282 -11.28 -20.16 12.37
C ARG A 282 -11.65 -19.78 10.95
N GLN A 283 -12.06 -18.52 10.79
CA GLN A 283 -12.19 -17.86 9.48
C GLN A 283 -10.82 -17.34 8.96
N ARG A 284 -9.93 -16.98 9.89
CA ARG A 284 -8.60 -16.39 9.61
C ARG A 284 -7.46 -17.16 10.28
N VAL A 285 -6.32 -17.20 9.60
CA VAL A 285 -5.05 -17.75 10.09
C VAL A 285 -4.05 -16.61 10.28
N ASP A 286 -3.54 -16.47 11.49
CA ASP A 286 -2.49 -15.52 11.88
C ASP A 286 -1.32 -16.25 12.54
N LYS A 287 -0.15 -15.64 12.46
CA LYS A 287 1.10 -16.12 13.07
C LYS A 287 1.87 -14.93 13.62
N PRO A 288 2.67 -15.09 14.68
CA PRO A 288 3.57 -14.04 15.16
C PRO A 288 4.72 -13.80 14.17
N TRP A 289 5.18 -12.56 14.11
CA TRP A 289 6.22 -12.10 13.18
C TRP A 289 7.37 -11.39 13.89
N VAL A 290 8.59 -11.72 13.49
CA VAL A 290 9.84 -11.06 13.92
C VAL A 290 10.42 -10.23 12.77
N ALA A 291 10.78 -8.98 13.03
CA ALA A 291 11.59 -8.18 12.11
C ALA A 291 13.01 -8.03 12.64
N ALA A 292 14.00 -8.15 11.77
CA ALA A 292 15.40 -7.90 12.10
C ALA A 292 15.95 -6.76 11.26
N VAL A 293 16.30 -5.65 11.90
CA VAL A 293 16.70 -4.41 11.24
C VAL A 293 18.22 -4.26 11.26
N ASP A 294 18.82 -4.55 10.11
CA ASP A 294 20.21 -4.21 9.83
C ASP A 294 20.30 -2.84 9.14
N SER A 295 21.27 -2.03 9.56
CA SER A 295 21.60 -0.69 9.01
C SER A 295 20.50 0.38 9.14
N PHE A 296 19.30 0.19 8.59
CA PHE A 296 18.21 1.16 8.69
C PHE A 296 16.87 0.63 8.17
N ALA A 297 15.78 1.18 8.73
CA ALA A 297 14.44 1.06 8.20
C ALA A 297 13.88 2.47 7.88
N ILE A 298 13.75 2.76 6.59
CA ILE A 298 13.32 4.08 6.09
C ILE A 298 11.96 3.93 5.40
N GLY A 299 11.09 4.93 5.54
CA GLY A 299 9.84 5.01 4.77
C GLY A 299 8.94 3.81 5.03
N GLY A 300 8.57 3.07 3.98
CA GLY A 300 7.75 1.85 4.12
C GLY A 300 8.43 0.74 4.91
N GLY A 301 9.76 0.72 4.98
CA GLY A 301 10.54 -0.11 5.90
C GLY A 301 10.22 0.16 7.36
N MET A 302 10.19 1.41 7.79
CA MET A 302 9.79 1.74 9.17
C MET A 302 8.30 1.43 9.41
N GLN A 303 7.45 1.61 8.39
CA GLN A 303 6.03 1.29 8.49
C GLN A 303 5.78 -0.20 8.73
N LEU A 304 6.62 -1.08 8.16
CA LEU A 304 6.56 -2.52 8.40
C LEU A 304 6.67 -2.83 9.89
N LEU A 305 7.65 -2.23 10.58
CA LEU A 305 7.92 -2.50 12.00
C LEU A 305 6.71 -2.28 12.90
N LEU A 306 5.77 -1.41 12.48
CA LEU A 306 4.57 -1.08 13.25
C LEU A 306 3.50 -2.18 13.24
N VAL A 307 3.71 -3.30 12.53
CA VAL A 307 2.80 -4.46 12.51
C VAL A 307 3.45 -5.78 12.97
N PHE A 308 4.73 -5.75 13.37
CA PHE A 308 5.46 -6.93 13.86
C PHE A 308 5.24 -7.14 15.37
N ASP A 309 5.33 -8.40 15.80
CA ASP A 309 5.22 -8.79 17.22
C ASP A 309 6.52 -8.60 17.99
N HIS A 310 7.64 -8.69 17.28
CA HIS A 310 8.95 -8.50 17.87
C HIS A 310 9.93 -7.89 16.86
N VAL A 311 10.56 -6.79 17.23
CA VAL A 311 11.49 -6.05 16.38
C VAL A 311 12.86 -6.02 17.03
N ILE A 312 13.83 -6.61 16.37
CA ILE A 312 15.24 -6.64 16.75
C ILE A 312 15.99 -5.66 15.86
N ALA A 313 16.84 -4.82 16.44
CA ALA A 313 17.65 -3.86 15.69
C ALA A 313 19.13 -3.99 16.02
N ALA A 314 19.96 -3.87 14.99
CA ALA A 314 21.39 -3.67 15.19
C ALA A 314 21.65 -2.33 15.89
N ALA A 315 22.64 -2.27 16.78
CA ALA A 315 22.95 -1.07 17.57
C ALA A 315 23.33 0.18 16.72
N ASP A 316 23.79 -0.04 15.49
CA ASP A 316 24.11 1.01 14.52
C ASP A 316 22.94 1.36 13.59
N ALA A 317 21.76 0.76 13.78
CA ALA A 317 20.58 1.01 12.95
C ALA A 317 19.86 2.32 13.31
N TYR A 318 19.06 2.82 12.36
CA TYR A 318 18.11 3.91 12.61
C TYR A 318 16.77 3.71 11.88
N PHE A 319 15.75 4.41 12.37
CA PHE A 319 14.39 4.38 11.87
C PHE A 319 13.98 5.79 11.45
N SER A 320 13.32 5.94 10.30
CA SER A 320 12.83 7.26 9.85
C SER A 320 11.66 7.18 8.88
N LEU A 321 10.79 8.20 8.92
CA LEU A 321 9.74 8.44 7.93
C LEU A 321 10.01 9.78 7.25
N PRO A 322 10.80 9.82 6.16
CA PRO A 322 11.13 11.05 5.46
C PRO A 322 9.98 11.58 4.57
N ALA A 323 8.72 11.34 4.97
CA ALA A 323 7.53 11.69 4.22
C ALA A 323 7.42 13.18 3.89
N ALA A 324 7.90 14.06 4.77
CA ALA A 324 7.95 15.49 4.48
C ALA A 324 8.91 15.83 3.32
N GLN A 325 10.00 15.07 3.18
CA GLN A 325 10.94 15.17 2.08
C GLN A 325 10.40 14.50 0.80
N GLU A 326 9.78 13.33 0.91
CA GLU A 326 9.20 12.59 -0.21
C GLU A 326 7.91 13.22 -0.73
N GLY A 327 7.22 14.00 0.10
CA GLY A 327 5.99 14.68 -0.22
C GLY A 327 4.74 13.78 -0.18
N ILE A 328 4.84 12.50 0.15
CA ILE A 328 3.69 11.59 0.23
C ILE A 328 3.29 11.31 1.69
N VAL A 329 2.11 10.73 1.90
CA VAL A 329 1.70 10.20 3.22
C VAL A 329 2.47 8.89 3.47
N PRO A 330 3.07 8.69 4.66
CA PRO A 330 3.81 7.47 4.99
C PRO A 330 2.86 6.30 5.34
N GLY A 331 2.01 5.91 4.38
CA GLY A 331 1.09 4.78 4.50
C GLY A 331 0.21 4.87 5.74
N ALA A 332 0.12 3.77 6.50
CA ALA A 332 -0.57 3.72 7.78
C ALA A 332 0.26 4.17 9.00
N ALA A 333 1.46 4.74 8.83
CA ALA A 333 2.23 5.21 9.99
C ALA A 333 1.53 6.33 10.77
N ASN A 334 0.78 7.22 10.11
CA ASN A 334 0.03 8.26 10.82
C ASN A 334 -1.03 7.66 11.76
N PHE A 335 -1.57 6.49 11.40
CA PHE A 335 -2.53 5.75 12.21
C PHE A 335 -1.83 4.99 13.35
N ARG A 336 -0.75 4.26 13.05
CA ARG A 336 -0.09 3.33 13.99
C ARG A 336 0.92 4.02 14.92
N LEU A 337 1.80 4.85 14.37
CA LEU A 337 2.94 5.41 15.12
C LEU A 337 2.50 6.29 16.29
N SER A 338 1.39 7.03 16.15
CA SER A 338 0.85 7.84 17.25
C SER A 338 0.34 7.00 18.42
N ARG A 339 -0.17 5.78 18.18
CA ARG A 339 -0.59 4.85 19.23
C ARG A 339 0.59 4.27 19.98
N ILE A 340 1.66 3.97 19.22
CA ILE A 340 2.88 3.35 19.73
C ILE A 340 3.76 4.35 20.51
N THR A 341 3.96 5.55 19.96
CA THR A 341 4.96 6.51 20.47
C THR A 341 4.36 7.71 21.20
N GLY A 342 3.04 7.82 21.19
CA GLY A 342 2.33 9.03 21.59
C GLY A 342 2.44 10.17 20.55
N PRO A 343 1.63 11.23 20.72
CA PRO A 343 1.42 12.24 19.68
C PRO A 343 2.62 13.15 19.40
N ARG A 344 3.53 13.33 20.37
CA ARG A 344 4.67 14.26 20.23
C ARG A 344 5.80 13.64 19.41
N LEU A 345 6.23 12.43 19.76
CA LEU A 345 7.28 11.74 19.02
C LEU A 345 6.81 11.41 17.59
N SER A 346 5.58 10.94 17.42
CA SER A 346 5.03 10.68 16.08
C SER A 346 5.07 11.92 15.17
N ARG A 347 4.78 13.11 15.71
CA ARG A 347 4.85 14.38 14.94
C ARG A 347 6.28 14.80 14.64
N GLN A 348 7.22 14.60 15.57
CA GLN A 348 8.64 14.85 15.29
C GLN A 348 9.15 13.95 14.16
N VAL A 349 8.78 12.68 14.16
CA VAL A 349 9.19 11.72 13.12
C VAL A 349 8.52 12.07 11.78
N ILE A 350 7.19 12.19 11.75
CA ILE A 350 6.44 12.33 10.49
C ILE A 350 6.49 13.77 9.93
N LEU A 351 6.29 14.78 10.78
CA LEU A 351 6.19 16.18 10.33
C LEU A 351 7.55 16.88 10.25
N SER A 352 8.47 16.52 11.15
CA SER A 352 9.81 17.15 11.22
C SER A 352 10.93 16.26 10.66
N GLY A 353 10.64 15.03 10.25
CA GLY A 353 11.63 14.11 9.68
C GLY A 353 12.69 13.64 10.68
N ARG A 354 12.35 13.58 11.99
CA ARG A 354 13.27 13.08 13.02
C ARG A 354 13.66 11.63 12.72
N LYS A 355 14.96 11.35 12.77
CA LYS A 355 15.51 9.99 12.82
C LYS A 355 15.57 9.51 14.27
N ILE A 356 15.22 8.25 14.49
CA ILE A 356 15.38 7.56 15.78
C ILE A 356 16.52 6.57 15.62
N TRP A 357 17.59 6.71 16.40
CA TRP A 357 18.72 5.77 16.38
C TRP A 357 18.50 4.62 17.35
N ALA A 358 18.95 3.41 17.04
CA ALA A 358 18.70 2.24 17.90
C ALA A 358 19.24 2.40 19.33
N HIS A 359 20.31 3.18 19.53
CA HIS A 359 20.90 3.40 20.85
C HIS A 359 20.19 4.47 21.70
N GLU A 360 19.28 5.28 21.15
CA GLU A 360 18.56 6.28 21.96
C GLU A 360 17.35 5.68 22.68
N PRO A 361 16.96 6.20 23.88
CA PRO A 361 15.84 5.65 24.64
C PRO A 361 14.53 5.55 23.86
N ALA A 362 14.29 6.47 22.92
CA ALA A 362 13.10 6.49 22.09
C ALA A 362 12.99 5.28 21.15
N ALA A 363 14.10 4.59 20.83
CA ALA A 363 14.08 3.38 20.01
C ALA A 363 13.27 2.26 20.64
N ARG A 364 13.18 2.20 21.98
CA ARG A 364 12.38 1.20 22.69
C ARG A 364 10.87 1.29 22.43
N LEU A 365 10.42 2.37 21.78
CA LEU A 365 9.03 2.50 21.35
C LEU A 365 8.80 1.92 19.94
N VAL A 366 9.85 1.62 19.17
CA VAL A 366 9.73 1.10 17.80
C VAL A 366 10.55 -0.17 17.57
N CYS A 367 11.31 -0.61 18.57
CA CYS A 367 11.98 -1.91 18.63
C CYS A 367 12.03 -2.44 20.05
N ASP A 368 12.07 -3.77 20.19
CA ASP A 368 12.05 -4.47 21.48
C ASP A 368 13.45 -4.80 21.98
N GLU A 369 14.37 -5.13 21.06
CA GLU A 369 15.73 -5.54 21.37
C GLU A 369 16.74 -4.81 20.49
N VAL A 370 17.80 -4.30 21.10
CA VAL A 370 18.92 -3.67 20.40
C VAL A 370 20.19 -4.43 20.76
N VAL A 371 20.83 -5.00 19.73
CA VAL A 371 21.98 -5.89 19.91
C VAL A 371 23.18 -5.44 19.08
N ASP A 372 24.37 -5.90 19.45
CA ASP A 372 25.54 -5.77 18.58
C ASP A 372 25.21 -6.39 17.20
N PRO A 373 25.63 -5.77 16.08
CA PRO A 373 25.35 -6.31 14.74
C PRO A 373 25.73 -7.78 14.55
N LYS A 374 26.74 -8.28 15.26
CA LYS A 374 27.18 -9.69 15.21
C LYS A 374 26.26 -10.65 15.96
N GLN A 375 25.35 -10.14 16.78
CA GLN A 375 24.43 -10.92 17.62
C GLN A 375 22.99 -10.95 17.06
N VAL A 376 22.71 -10.22 15.97
CA VAL A 376 21.35 -10.19 15.37
C VAL A 376 20.88 -11.58 14.98
N ASP A 377 21.75 -12.43 14.42
CA ASP A 377 21.40 -13.82 14.07
C ASP A 377 20.92 -14.61 15.30
N ALA A 378 21.70 -14.58 16.39
CA ALA A 378 21.36 -15.29 17.62
C ALA A 378 20.07 -14.74 18.27
N ALA A 379 19.87 -13.42 18.25
CA ALA A 379 18.67 -12.78 18.77
C ALA A 379 17.42 -13.18 17.97
N VAL A 380 17.52 -13.28 16.65
CA VAL A 380 16.42 -13.76 15.78
C VAL A 380 16.03 -15.19 16.14
N GLU A 381 16.99 -16.11 16.25
CA GLU A 381 16.71 -17.49 16.60
C GLU A 381 16.09 -17.60 18.01
N ALA A 382 16.58 -16.82 18.97
CA ALA A 382 15.98 -16.76 20.31
C ALA A 382 14.54 -16.21 20.31
N ALA A 383 14.24 -15.21 19.48
CA ALA A 383 12.91 -14.67 19.32
C ALA A 383 11.93 -15.67 18.68
N VAL A 384 12.38 -16.41 17.66
CA VAL A 384 11.59 -17.50 17.05
C VAL A 384 11.18 -18.52 18.10
N VAL A 385 12.13 -19.02 18.90
CA VAL A 385 11.84 -20.00 19.96
C VAL A 385 10.85 -19.45 20.98
N ARG A 386 10.98 -18.17 21.36
CA ARG A 386 10.09 -17.53 22.34
C ARG A 386 8.65 -17.36 21.84
N LEU A 387 8.48 -17.07 20.54
CA LEU A 387 7.16 -16.83 19.94
C LEU A 387 6.48 -18.11 19.44
N ASP A 388 7.22 -19.23 19.33
CA ASP A 388 6.69 -20.54 18.94
C ASP A 388 5.88 -21.18 20.08
N ASN A 389 4.72 -20.59 20.37
CA ASN A 389 3.80 -21.06 21.40
C ASN A 389 2.34 -20.81 20.95
N PRO A 390 1.44 -21.83 20.99
CA PRO A 390 0.05 -21.65 20.59
C PRO A 390 -0.71 -20.53 21.32
N ALA A 391 -0.37 -20.25 22.59
CA ALA A 391 -0.97 -19.17 23.35
C ALA A 391 -0.57 -17.78 22.81
N VAL A 392 0.62 -17.65 22.21
CA VAL A 392 1.09 -16.38 21.61
C VAL A 392 0.19 -15.99 20.45
N ALA A 393 -0.17 -16.91 19.55
CA ALA A 393 -1.05 -16.59 18.43
C ALA A 393 -2.44 -16.11 18.88
N ALA A 394 -3.03 -16.75 19.90
CA ALA A 394 -4.32 -16.33 20.44
C ALA A 394 -4.25 -14.95 21.13
N ASN A 395 -3.22 -14.71 21.96
CA ASN A 395 -3.03 -13.41 22.61
C ASN A 395 -2.73 -12.30 21.60
N ARG A 396 -1.88 -12.57 20.60
CA ARG A 396 -1.60 -11.66 19.48
C ARG A 396 -2.89 -11.19 18.82
N ARG A 397 -3.76 -12.12 18.45
CA ARG A 397 -5.05 -11.81 17.81
C ARG A 397 -5.87 -10.84 18.65
N MET A 398 -5.94 -11.07 19.96
CA MET A 398 -6.72 -10.23 20.87
C MET A 398 -6.08 -8.84 21.08
N LEU A 399 -4.74 -8.75 21.12
CA LEU A 399 -4.03 -7.48 21.17
C LEU A 399 -4.27 -6.66 19.89
N ASN A 400 -4.11 -7.24 18.71
CA ASN A 400 -4.31 -6.53 17.45
C ASN A 400 -5.74 -6.04 17.26
N LEU A 401 -6.73 -6.83 17.73
CA LEU A 401 -8.13 -6.41 17.71
C LEU A 401 -8.37 -5.16 18.56
N ALA A 402 -7.66 -5.03 19.69
CA ALA A 402 -7.75 -3.87 20.57
C ALA A 402 -6.98 -2.66 20.02
N ASP A 403 -5.77 -2.88 19.49
CA ASP A 403 -4.86 -1.83 19.05
C ASP A 403 -5.32 -1.18 17.73
N GLU A 404 -5.88 -1.99 16.81
CA GLU A 404 -6.32 -1.56 15.49
C GLU A 404 -7.73 -2.12 15.16
N PRO A 405 -8.81 -1.48 15.67
CA PRO A 405 -10.16 -1.87 15.31
C PRO A 405 -10.40 -1.75 13.80
N ARG A 406 -10.95 -2.80 13.18
CA ARG A 406 -11.10 -2.92 11.72
C ARG A 406 -11.83 -1.72 11.08
N ASP A 407 -12.91 -1.24 11.70
CA ASP A 407 -13.67 -0.10 11.18
C ASP A 407 -12.86 1.21 11.24
N ALA A 408 -12.08 1.42 12.29
CA ALA A 408 -11.24 2.60 12.43
C ALA A 408 -10.10 2.59 11.40
N PHE A 409 -9.47 1.42 11.19
CA PHE A 409 -8.46 1.26 10.15
C PHE A 409 -9.03 1.44 8.74
N ARG A 410 -10.20 0.86 8.46
CA ARG A 410 -10.91 1.05 7.18
C ARG A 410 -11.24 2.52 6.94
N ALA A 411 -11.73 3.24 7.95
CA ALA A 411 -12.03 4.66 7.85
C ALA A 411 -10.77 5.49 7.55
N TYR A 412 -9.63 5.16 8.19
CA TYR A 412 -8.35 5.77 7.88
C TYR A 412 -7.93 5.52 6.42
N LEU A 413 -8.00 4.26 5.97
CA LEU A 413 -7.63 3.89 4.61
C LEU A 413 -8.52 4.54 3.55
N ALA A 414 -9.78 4.79 3.87
CA ALA A 414 -10.67 5.49 2.97
C ALA A 414 -10.21 6.92 2.69
N GLU A 415 -9.84 7.68 3.73
CA GLU A 415 -9.30 9.03 3.53
C GLU A 415 -7.88 8.99 2.93
N PHE A 416 -7.05 8.03 3.35
CA PHE A 416 -5.74 7.79 2.76
C PHE A 416 -5.82 7.59 1.25
N ALA A 417 -6.81 6.83 0.73
CA ALA A 417 -6.94 6.58 -0.70
C ALA A 417 -7.06 7.88 -1.52
N ALA A 418 -7.83 8.87 -1.04
CA ALA A 418 -7.96 10.15 -1.74
C ALA A 418 -6.79 11.09 -1.46
N GLU A 419 -6.39 11.24 -0.20
CA GLU A 419 -5.28 12.12 0.19
C GLU A 419 -3.98 11.70 -0.49
N GLN A 420 -3.67 10.41 -0.49
CA GLN A 420 -2.46 9.90 -1.11
C GLN A 420 -2.48 10.06 -2.63
N ALA A 421 -3.65 9.86 -3.26
CA ALA A 421 -3.79 10.12 -4.69
C ALA A 421 -3.51 11.59 -5.02
N LEU A 422 -4.03 12.53 -4.23
CA LEU A 422 -3.74 13.96 -4.39
C LEU A 422 -2.26 14.28 -4.16
N ARG A 423 -1.63 13.69 -3.14
CA ARG A 423 -0.20 13.87 -2.85
C ARG A 423 0.68 13.38 -3.99
N LEU A 424 0.34 12.26 -4.63
CA LEU A 424 1.09 11.68 -5.74
C LEU A 424 1.22 12.63 -6.94
N TYR A 425 0.31 13.60 -7.09
CA TYR A 425 0.33 14.62 -8.15
C TYR A 425 0.44 16.06 -7.61
N GLY A 426 0.79 16.23 -6.33
CA GLY A 426 1.00 17.54 -5.73
C GLY A 426 2.22 18.23 -6.34
N THR A 427 2.09 19.52 -6.70
CA THR A 427 3.17 20.28 -7.35
C THR A 427 4.47 20.27 -6.55
N ASP A 428 4.39 20.36 -5.22
CA ASP A 428 5.54 20.31 -4.33
C ASP A 428 6.26 18.96 -4.34
N VAL A 429 5.53 17.86 -4.55
CA VAL A 429 6.10 16.50 -4.70
C VAL A 429 6.86 16.41 -6.02
N LEU A 430 6.20 16.82 -7.10
CA LEU A 430 6.78 16.80 -8.44
C LEU A 430 8.08 17.62 -8.51
N ASP A 431 8.09 18.81 -7.90
CA ASP A 431 9.27 19.68 -7.85
C ASP A 431 10.41 19.09 -7.00
N LYS A 432 10.10 18.47 -5.85
CA LYS A 432 11.11 17.87 -4.98
C LYS A 432 11.74 16.64 -5.62
N VAL A 433 10.90 15.76 -6.17
CA VAL A 433 11.39 14.58 -6.87
C VAL A 433 12.22 15.01 -8.08
N GLY A 434 11.83 16.02 -8.86
CA GLY A 434 12.69 16.54 -9.93
C GLY A 434 14.07 17.06 -9.46
N ARG A 435 14.12 17.78 -8.33
CA ARG A 435 15.37 18.40 -7.82
C ARG A 435 16.35 17.41 -7.19
N SER A 436 15.88 16.36 -6.54
CA SER A 436 16.76 15.34 -5.93
C SER A 436 17.47 14.46 -6.97
N TRP A 437 17.03 14.47 -8.23
CA TRP A 437 17.60 13.72 -9.35
C TRP A 437 18.50 14.54 -10.27
N ALA A 438 18.46 15.87 -10.15
CA ALA A 438 19.37 16.79 -10.85
C ALA A 438 20.69 17.04 -10.08
N ARG A 439 20.86 16.39 -8.91
CA ARG A 439 22.06 16.40 -8.06
C ARG A 439 22.57 14.98 -7.91
#